data_AF-A0A3S0U971-F1
#
_entry.id   AF-A0A3S0U971-F1
#
_cell.length_a   1.000
_cell.length_b   1.000
_cell.length_c   1.000
_cell.angle_alpha   90.00
_cell.angle_beta   90.00
_cell.angle_gamma   90.00
#
_symmetry.space_group_name_H-M   'P 1'
#
loop_
_entity.id
_entity.type
_entity.pdbx_description
1 polymer ?
#
loop_
_entity_poly.entity_id
_entity_poly.type
_entity_poly.pdbx_seq_one_letter_code
_entity_poly.pdbx_strand_id
1 'polypeptide(L)'
;MSAREREAPSPLVMHETIGYEIRRGNYLEHAASTYTLAAAAIVEGRFQDAMELGRYTVREAVEAHELYRDWIVEIKGYLRERGVSEDVIATEERRIRNLLKFDDGGEFDAEAGWASYNATIEAFAAACTAGRAKDATSLLDIARETWRDTHDRKCDWVYGLIDVAARQLGENCIGELWDVLMAPMYAYYVRYDVDTNPWPRSFDLLMHYALEGLRGHLSGPARLGEIEVFEEEDRWGMRFDPCGSGGRTYRDDPKAGLTPRMEAPFNFGVTTKEHDWAWNKKGICHYCVHCCALNERMPMRKFGYPTRVVDPPTWPDAQSGGKCTWYVYKDPTRIPAAIYERVGMKKPAAIGGSAQK
;
A
#
# COMPACT_ATOMS: atom_id res chain seq x y z
N MET A 1 17.04 48.64 -5.31
CA MET A 1 16.21 47.90 -4.34
C MET A 1 15.36 46.93 -5.14
N SER A 2 15.83 45.70 -5.35
CA SER A 2 15.06 44.70 -6.09
C SER A 2 13.98 44.15 -5.18
N ALA A 3 12.80 43.92 -5.75
CA ALA A 3 11.76 43.13 -5.12
C ALA A 3 12.40 41.81 -4.65
N ARG A 4 12.36 41.55 -3.33
CA ARG A 4 12.57 40.20 -2.82
C ARG A 4 11.53 39.34 -3.53
N GLU A 5 11.99 38.49 -4.44
CA GLU A 5 11.21 37.35 -4.92
C GLU A 5 10.66 36.68 -3.66
N ARG A 6 9.33 36.71 -3.50
CA ARG A 6 8.68 35.95 -2.45
C ARG A 6 8.95 34.50 -2.82
N GLU A 7 9.87 33.87 -2.09
CA GLU A 7 10.18 32.45 -2.20
C GLU A 7 8.84 31.70 -2.17
N ALA A 8 8.59 30.88 -3.20
CA ALA A 8 7.35 30.13 -3.29
C ALA A 8 7.23 29.27 -2.02
N PRO A 9 6.01 29.09 -1.46
CA PRO A 9 5.85 28.26 -0.29
C PRO A 9 6.29 26.82 -0.60
N SER A 10 6.99 26.19 0.35
CA SER A 10 7.46 24.80 0.22
C SER A 10 6.33 23.87 -0.28
N PRO A 11 6.66 22.87 -1.13
CA PRO A 11 5.73 21.84 -1.56
C PRO A 11 5.24 20.94 -0.41
N LEU A 12 5.84 21.06 0.77
CA LEU A 12 5.44 20.37 1.98
C LEU A 12 4.80 21.34 3.00
N VAL A 13 3.98 20.79 3.88
CA VAL A 13 3.30 21.53 4.95
C VAL A 13 3.10 20.65 6.17
N MET A 14 3.36 21.19 7.36
CA MET A 14 3.10 20.49 8.62
C MET A 14 1.61 20.16 8.75
N HIS A 15 1.30 18.88 8.96
CA HIS A 15 -0.06 18.44 9.25
C HIS A 15 -0.20 18.12 10.73
N GLU A 16 -0.83 19.03 11.49
CA GLU A 16 -0.86 18.99 12.95
C GLU A 16 -1.32 17.65 13.52
N THR A 17 -2.32 17.02 12.91
CA THR A 17 -2.88 15.75 13.42
C THR A 17 -1.98 14.55 13.10
N ILE A 18 -1.24 14.61 11.98
CA ILE A 18 -0.35 13.52 11.54
C ILE A 18 0.99 13.64 12.27
N GLY A 19 1.41 14.86 12.61
CA GLY A 19 2.62 15.13 13.38
C GLY A 19 3.90 15.25 12.54
N TYR A 20 3.77 15.35 11.22
CA TYR A 20 4.88 15.60 10.30
C TYR A 20 4.42 16.36 9.04
N GLU A 21 5.39 16.76 8.22
CA GLU A 21 5.13 17.44 6.95
C GLU A 21 4.59 16.49 5.90
N ILE A 22 3.46 16.84 5.30
CA ILE A 22 2.87 16.14 4.15
C ILE A 22 3.00 17.02 2.91
N ARG A 23 2.71 16.45 1.74
CA ARG A 23 2.53 17.27 0.53
C ARG A 23 1.43 18.32 0.72
N ARG A 24 1.73 19.54 0.28
CA ARG A 24 0.76 20.64 0.20
C ARG A 24 -0.21 20.37 -0.95
N GLY A 25 -1.49 20.63 -0.70
CA GLY A 25 -2.55 20.56 -1.69
C GLY A 25 -3.84 20.00 -1.11
N ASN A 26 -4.90 20.05 -1.89
CA ASN A 26 -6.14 19.33 -1.61
C ASN A 26 -6.06 17.86 -2.07
N TYR A 27 -7.03 17.02 -1.70
CA TYR A 27 -6.99 15.60 -2.02
C TYR A 27 -6.88 15.27 -3.53
N LEU A 28 -7.42 16.11 -4.43
CA LEU A 28 -7.29 15.92 -5.87
C LEU A 28 -5.84 16.16 -6.32
N GLU A 29 -5.15 17.15 -5.75
CA GLU A 29 -3.74 17.42 -6.07
C GLU A 29 -2.80 16.30 -5.59
N HIS A 30 -3.21 15.54 -4.57
CA HIS A 30 -2.52 14.36 -4.09
C HIS A 30 -2.63 13.13 -5.03
N ALA A 31 -3.45 13.22 -6.08
CA ALA A 31 -3.50 12.23 -7.16
C ALA A 31 -2.18 12.11 -7.94
N ALA A 32 -1.46 13.23 -8.06
CA ALA A 32 -0.23 13.31 -8.83
C ALA A 32 0.92 12.55 -8.14
N SER A 33 1.76 11.88 -8.93
CA SER A 33 2.99 11.24 -8.45
C SER A 33 3.98 12.25 -7.86
N THR A 34 4.58 11.92 -6.72
CA THR A 34 5.65 12.72 -6.11
C THR A 34 6.91 12.74 -6.99
N TYR A 35 7.24 11.63 -7.66
CA TYR A 35 8.35 11.57 -8.63
C TYR A 35 8.11 12.50 -9.82
N THR A 36 6.89 12.52 -10.37
CA THR A 36 6.54 13.42 -11.48
C THR A 36 6.66 14.89 -11.08
N LEU A 37 6.21 15.23 -9.86
CA LEU A 37 6.33 16.60 -9.35
C LEU A 37 7.79 17.01 -9.10
N ALA A 38 8.61 16.10 -8.54
CA ALA A 38 10.04 16.36 -8.35
C ALA A 38 10.78 16.56 -9.69
N ALA A 39 10.46 15.73 -10.70
CA ALA A 39 11.00 15.87 -12.04
C ALA A 39 10.58 17.20 -12.71
N ALA A 40 9.31 17.59 -12.57
CA ALA A 40 8.83 18.88 -13.07
C ALA A 40 9.54 20.07 -12.40
N ALA A 41 9.73 20.00 -11.07
CA ALA A 41 10.47 21.01 -10.33
C ALA A 41 11.93 21.16 -10.82
N ILE A 42 12.60 20.07 -11.22
CA ILE A 42 13.94 20.13 -11.84
C ILE A 42 13.91 20.88 -13.17
N VAL A 43 12.95 20.55 -14.04
CA VAL A 43 12.81 21.19 -15.36
C VAL A 43 12.57 22.70 -15.22
N GLU A 44 11.82 23.09 -14.19
CA GLU A 44 11.50 24.49 -13.88
C GLU A 44 12.62 25.21 -13.10
N GLY A 45 13.71 24.52 -12.73
CA GLY A 45 14.80 25.09 -11.94
C GLY A 45 14.48 25.27 -10.45
N ARG A 46 13.35 24.73 -9.96
CA ARG A 46 12.95 24.73 -8.55
C ARG A 46 13.63 23.58 -7.79
N PHE A 47 14.95 23.64 -7.70
CA PHE A 47 15.75 22.55 -7.13
C PHE A 47 15.47 22.26 -5.65
N GLN A 48 15.11 23.28 -4.85
CA GLN A 48 14.73 23.09 -3.46
C GLN A 48 13.46 22.25 -3.34
N ASP A 49 12.43 22.58 -4.13
CA ASP A 49 11.18 21.82 -4.15
C ASP A 49 11.40 20.38 -4.63
N ALA A 50 12.24 20.20 -5.66
CA ALA A 50 12.61 18.88 -6.14
C ALA A 50 13.27 18.03 -5.05
N MET A 51 14.22 18.62 -4.30
CA MET A 51 14.90 17.97 -3.19
C MET A 51 13.91 17.55 -2.09
N GLU A 52 13.02 18.45 -1.67
CA GLU A 52 12.03 18.18 -0.62
C GLU A 52 11.06 17.06 -1.04
N LEU A 53 10.56 17.12 -2.28
CA LEU A 53 9.68 16.08 -2.83
C LEU A 53 10.41 14.73 -2.97
N GLY A 54 11.65 14.72 -3.44
CA GLY A 54 12.44 13.49 -3.55
C GLY A 54 12.73 12.85 -2.19
N ARG A 55 13.02 13.64 -1.14
CA ARG A 55 13.12 13.09 0.23
C ARG A 55 11.78 12.57 0.75
N TYR A 56 10.69 13.26 0.41
CA TYR A 56 9.35 12.84 0.82
C TYR A 56 8.95 11.48 0.22
N THR A 57 9.49 11.05 -0.93
CA THR A 57 9.22 9.69 -1.45
C THR A 57 9.74 8.59 -0.51
N VAL A 58 10.74 8.85 0.33
CA VAL A 58 11.19 7.90 1.37
C VAL A 58 10.14 7.77 2.46
N ARG A 59 9.50 8.88 2.87
CA ARG A 59 8.37 8.88 3.81
C ARG A 59 7.21 8.07 3.25
N GLU A 60 6.86 8.26 1.98
CA GLU A 60 5.80 7.51 1.32
C GLU A 60 6.10 6.00 1.30
N ALA A 61 7.38 5.62 1.14
CA ALA A 61 7.81 4.23 1.01
C ALA A 61 8.00 3.47 2.34
N VAL A 62 8.23 4.17 3.46
CA VAL A 62 8.71 3.56 4.71
C VAL A 62 7.73 2.53 5.28
N GLU A 63 6.44 2.82 5.27
CA GLU A 63 5.41 1.92 5.81
C GLU A 63 5.43 0.57 5.07
N ALA A 64 5.48 0.60 3.73
CA ALA A 64 5.53 -0.63 2.94
C ALA A 64 6.82 -1.43 3.22
N HIS A 65 7.96 -0.75 3.34
CA HIS A 65 9.23 -1.42 3.65
C HIS A 65 9.17 -2.13 5.01
N GLU A 66 8.70 -1.45 6.05
CA GLU A 66 8.65 -1.97 7.42
C GLU A 66 7.62 -3.09 7.57
N LEU A 67 6.40 -2.90 7.04
CA LEU A 67 5.36 -3.94 7.11
C LEU A 67 5.80 -5.23 6.42
N TYR A 68 6.43 -5.15 5.24
CA TYR A 68 6.88 -6.35 4.55
C TYR A 68 8.00 -7.07 5.31
N ARG A 69 8.92 -6.32 5.93
CA ARG A 69 9.97 -6.89 6.79
C ARG A 69 9.35 -7.72 7.90
N ASP A 70 8.37 -7.14 8.58
CA ASP A 70 7.75 -7.76 9.76
C ASP A 70 6.88 -8.96 9.35
N TRP A 71 6.04 -8.81 8.32
CA TRP A 71 5.19 -9.91 7.82
C TRP A 71 5.98 -11.13 7.34
N ILE A 72 7.15 -10.95 6.71
CA ILE A 72 7.99 -12.09 6.32
C ILE A 72 8.37 -12.95 7.54
N VAL A 73 8.67 -12.31 8.67
CA VAL A 73 9.03 -13.01 9.91
C VAL A 73 7.78 -13.63 10.55
N GLU A 74 6.70 -12.85 10.65
CA GLU A 74 5.47 -13.23 11.34
C GLU A 74 4.73 -14.37 10.63
N ILE A 75 4.65 -14.39 9.29
CA ILE A 75 4.03 -15.48 8.54
C ILE A 75 4.77 -16.80 8.80
N LYS A 76 6.11 -16.77 8.86
CA LYS A 76 6.89 -17.95 9.22
C LYS A 76 6.65 -18.37 10.66
N GLY A 77 6.46 -17.42 11.59
CA GLY A 77 6.02 -17.71 12.96
C GLY A 77 4.67 -18.43 13.00
N TYR A 78 3.68 -17.87 12.29
CA TYR A 78 2.33 -18.43 12.17
C TYR A 78 2.34 -19.88 11.67
N LEU A 79 3.15 -20.17 10.63
CA LEU A 79 3.31 -21.51 10.07
C LEU A 79 3.87 -22.51 11.11
N ARG A 80 4.92 -22.11 11.84
CA ARG A 80 5.59 -22.94 12.86
C ARG A 80 4.64 -23.29 14.00
N GLU A 81 3.91 -22.29 14.51
CA GLU A 81 2.93 -22.47 15.57
C GLU A 81 1.80 -23.44 15.20
N ARG A 82 1.50 -23.58 13.91
CA ARG A 82 0.46 -24.47 13.35
C ARG A 82 1.01 -25.81 12.86
N GLY A 83 2.25 -26.13 13.24
CA GLY A 83 2.85 -27.45 13.04
C GLY A 83 3.50 -27.67 11.67
N VAL A 84 3.66 -26.63 10.85
CA VAL A 84 4.46 -26.73 9.63
C VAL A 84 5.93 -26.81 10.03
N SER A 85 6.64 -27.85 9.56
CA SER A 85 8.03 -28.07 9.96
C SER A 85 8.98 -27.03 9.38
N GLU A 86 10.08 -26.76 10.09
CA GLU A 86 11.14 -25.85 9.64
C GLU A 86 11.69 -26.23 8.25
N ASP A 87 11.82 -27.54 7.97
CA ASP A 87 12.33 -28.02 6.69
C ASP A 87 11.39 -27.65 5.52
N VAL A 88 10.08 -27.70 5.74
CA VAL A 88 9.08 -27.29 4.74
C VAL A 88 9.14 -25.79 4.53
N ILE A 89 9.16 -25.01 5.62
CA ILE A 89 9.24 -23.54 5.56
C ILE A 89 10.52 -23.11 4.84
N ALA A 90 11.68 -23.67 5.20
CA ALA A 90 12.96 -23.34 4.59
C ALA A 90 13.02 -23.76 3.11
N THR A 91 12.39 -24.88 2.73
CA THR A 91 12.34 -25.33 1.33
C THR A 91 11.48 -24.40 0.48
N GLU A 92 10.29 -24.05 0.96
CA GLU A 92 9.41 -23.11 0.28
C GLU A 92 10.00 -21.70 0.21
N GLU A 93 10.64 -21.24 1.27
CA GLU A 93 11.34 -19.95 1.29
C GLU A 93 12.48 -19.93 0.27
N ARG A 94 13.28 -21.00 0.14
CA ARG A 94 14.29 -21.10 -0.93
C ARG A 94 13.66 -21.07 -2.32
N ARG A 95 12.53 -21.75 -2.52
CA ARG A 95 11.78 -21.70 -3.79
C ARG A 95 11.35 -20.27 -4.11
N ILE A 96 10.74 -19.58 -3.14
CA ILE A 96 10.30 -18.18 -3.30
C ILE A 96 11.51 -17.28 -3.58
N ARG A 97 12.59 -17.36 -2.80
CA ARG A 97 13.79 -16.54 -3.03
C ARG A 97 14.43 -16.78 -4.40
N ASN A 98 14.36 -18.01 -4.94
CA ASN A 98 14.79 -18.27 -6.31
C ASN A 98 13.91 -17.58 -7.37
N LEU A 99 12.60 -17.44 -7.14
CA LEU A 99 11.69 -16.69 -8.02
C LEU A 99 11.93 -15.18 -7.97
N LEU A 100 12.51 -14.68 -6.87
CA LEU A 100 12.73 -13.26 -6.64
C LEU A 100 14.13 -12.77 -7.06
N LYS A 101 14.94 -13.64 -7.66
CA LYS A 101 16.27 -13.27 -8.15
C LYS A 101 16.21 -12.12 -9.15
N PHE A 102 17.33 -11.43 -9.27
CA PHE A 102 17.54 -10.49 -10.36
C PHE A 102 17.71 -11.26 -11.69
N ASP A 103 17.53 -10.56 -12.80
CA ASP A 103 17.60 -11.16 -14.14
C ASP A 103 19.00 -11.74 -14.44
N ASP A 104 20.03 -11.21 -13.79
CA ASP A 104 21.41 -11.72 -13.84
C ASP A 104 21.65 -12.94 -12.94
N GLY A 105 20.61 -13.42 -12.24
CA GLY A 105 20.67 -14.52 -11.28
C GLY A 105 21.10 -14.12 -9.87
N GLY A 106 21.36 -12.83 -9.63
CA GLY A 106 21.75 -12.29 -8.32
C GLY A 106 20.69 -12.53 -7.25
N GLU A 107 21.15 -12.79 -6.02
CA GLU A 107 20.27 -12.94 -4.86
C GLU A 107 19.63 -11.60 -4.49
N PHE A 108 18.32 -11.62 -4.20
CA PHE A 108 17.63 -10.45 -3.69
C PHE A 108 17.92 -10.23 -2.19
N ASP A 109 18.37 -9.03 -1.85
CA ASP A 109 18.53 -8.52 -0.50
C ASP A 109 17.68 -7.25 -0.33
N ALA A 110 16.63 -7.38 0.48
CA ALA A 110 15.65 -6.32 0.72
C ALA A 110 16.22 -5.11 1.47
N GLU A 111 17.16 -5.33 2.39
CA GLU A 111 17.73 -4.28 3.23
C GLU A 111 18.82 -3.53 2.46
N ALA A 112 19.60 -4.24 1.64
CA ALA A 112 20.53 -3.61 0.71
C ALA A 112 19.78 -2.74 -0.33
N GLY A 113 18.67 -3.22 -0.88
CA GLY A 113 17.82 -2.47 -1.81
C GLY A 113 17.26 -1.19 -1.18
N TRP A 114 16.74 -1.29 0.05
CA TRP A 114 16.25 -0.12 0.81
C TRP A 114 17.36 0.89 1.12
N ALA A 115 18.53 0.42 1.56
CA ALA A 115 19.68 1.28 1.81
C ALA A 115 20.17 1.99 0.53
N SER A 116 20.20 1.27 -0.60
CA SER A 116 20.56 1.83 -1.91
C SER A 116 19.57 2.89 -2.38
N TYR A 117 18.26 2.66 -2.19
CA TYR A 117 17.23 3.66 -2.48
C TYR A 117 17.45 4.95 -1.68
N ASN A 118 17.61 4.84 -0.36
CA ASN A 118 17.84 5.99 0.52
C ASN A 118 19.12 6.76 0.15
N ALA A 119 20.22 6.04 -0.09
CA ALA A 119 21.48 6.65 -0.50
C ALA A 119 21.36 7.39 -1.84
N THR A 120 20.58 6.85 -2.77
CA THR A 120 20.34 7.47 -4.09
C THR A 120 19.46 8.72 -3.96
N ILE A 121 18.46 8.72 -3.07
CA ILE A 121 17.67 9.93 -2.77
C ILE A 121 18.54 11.03 -2.14
N GLU A 122 19.48 10.68 -1.26
CA GLU A 122 20.41 11.69 -0.72
C GLU A 122 21.42 12.19 -1.76
N ALA A 123 21.88 11.32 -2.67
CA ALA A 123 22.69 11.75 -3.82
C ALA A 123 21.89 12.67 -4.77
N PHE A 124 20.61 12.36 -5.00
CA PHE A 124 19.67 13.18 -5.75
C PHE A 124 19.51 14.57 -5.09
N ALA A 125 19.31 14.61 -3.78
CA ALA A 125 19.20 15.85 -3.01
C ALA A 125 20.48 16.69 -3.16
N ALA A 126 21.66 16.07 -3.04
CA ALA A 126 22.94 16.76 -3.25
C ALA A 126 23.11 17.28 -4.69
N ALA A 127 22.61 16.57 -5.70
CA ALA A 127 22.61 17.04 -7.08
C ALA A 127 21.67 18.25 -7.29
N CYS A 128 20.50 18.26 -6.64
CA CYS A 128 19.58 19.40 -6.63
C CYS A 128 20.23 20.63 -5.98
N THR A 129 20.83 20.49 -4.80
CA THR A 129 21.55 21.59 -4.11
C THR A 129 22.67 22.16 -4.97
N ALA A 130 23.34 21.33 -5.77
CA ALA A 130 24.40 21.76 -6.69
C ALA A 130 23.88 22.31 -8.04
N GLY A 131 22.57 22.36 -8.26
CA GLY A 131 21.98 22.80 -9.54
C GLY A 131 22.26 21.86 -10.72
N ARG A 132 22.64 20.61 -10.48
CA ARG A 132 23.01 19.64 -11.52
C ARG A 132 21.77 18.91 -12.04
N ALA A 133 20.96 19.61 -12.84
CA ALA A 133 19.67 19.11 -13.31
C ALA A 133 19.72 17.72 -13.96
N LYS A 134 20.69 17.47 -14.85
CA LYS A 134 20.82 16.16 -15.53
C LYS A 134 21.12 15.02 -14.55
N ASP A 135 22.02 15.27 -13.59
CA ASP A 135 22.38 14.28 -12.58
C ASP A 135 21.19 14.01 -11.66
N ALA A 136 20.49 15.07 -11.23
CA ALA A 136 19.29 14.95 -10.40
C ALA A 136 18.19 14.15 -11.11
N THR A 137 17.88 14.44 -12.38
CA THR A 137 16.88 13.66 -13.13
C THR A 137 17.24 12.19 -13.22
N SER A 138 18.51 11.87 -13.53
CA SER A 138 18.97 10.47 -13.60
C SER A 138 18.91 9.77 -12.25
N LEU A 139 19.35 10.43 -11.17
CA LEU A 139 19.33 9.87 -9.82
C LEU A 139 17.90 9.63 -9.30
N LEU A 140 16.96 10.51 -9.64
CA LEU A 140 15.55 10.33 -9.28
C LEU A 140 14.95 9.08 -9.93
N ASP A 141 15.24 8.87 -11.22
CA ASP A 141 14.79 7.68 -11.95
C ASP A 141 15.42 6.40 -11.39
N ILE A 142 16.74 6.41 -11.14
CA ILE A 142 17.44 5.30 -10.50
C ILE A 142 16.83 5.00 -9.12
N ALA A 143 16.59 6.01 -8.29
CA ALA A 143 15.99 5.83 -6.97
C ALA A 143 14.60 5.17 -7.07
N ARG A 144 13.74 5.65 -7.98
CA ARG A 144 12.42 5.06 -8.20
C ARG A 144 12.52 3.59 -8.62
N GLU A 145 13.38 3.27 -9.58
CA GLU A 145 13.54 1.90 -10.06
C GLU A 145 14.08 0.97 -8.96
N THR A 146 15.08 1.41 -8.21
CA THR A 146 15.60 0.68 -7.04
C THR A 146 14.49 0.43 -6.02
N TRP A 147 13.65 1.44 -5.73
CA TRP A 147 12.52 1.26 -4.83
C TRP A 147 11.49 0.30 -5.40
N ARG A 148 11.09 0.45 -6.66
CA ARG A 148 10.11 -0.44 -7.31
C ARG A 148 10.54 -1.89 -7.24
N ASP A 149 11.78 -2.17 -7.63
CA ASP A 149 12.31 -3.52 -7.68
C ASP A 149 12.42 -4.13 -6.26
N THR A 150 12.82 -3.33 -5.27
CA THR A 150 12.87 -3.74 -3.86
C THR A 150 11.47 -3.98 -3.29
N HIS A 151 10.56 -3.03 -3.48
CA HIS A 151 9.17 -3.07 -3.02
C HIS A 151 8.43 -4.28 -3.59
N ASP A 152 8.54 -4.50 -4.90
CA ASP A 152 7.78 -5.54 -5.58
C ASP A 152 8.25 -6.93 -5.18
N ARG A 153 9.56 -7.14 -5.09
CA ARG A 153 10.12 -8.42 -4.62
C ARG A 153 9.78 -8.69 -3.16
N LYS A 154 9.81 -7.70 -2.27
CA LYS A 154 9.35 -7.87 -0.88
C LYS A 154 7.86 -8.24 -0.82
N CYS A 155 7.02 -7.54 -1.59
CA CYS A 155 5.58 -7.84 -1.65
C CYS A 155 5.31 -9.24 -2.22
N ASP A 156 6.04 -9.66 -3.26
CA ASP A 156 5.92 -11.01 -3.83
C ASP A 156 6.46 -12.08 -2.87
N TRP A 157 7.45 -11.77 -2.03
CA TRP A 157 7.91 -12.66 -0.95
C TRP A 157 6.81 -12.88 0.09
N VAL A 158 6.19 -11.80 0.57
CA VAL A 158 5.05 -11.89 1.49
C VAL A 158 3.93 -12.73 0.87
N TYR A 159 3.55 -12.44 -0.37
CA TYR A 159 2.49 -13.19 -1.05
C TYR A 159 2.85 -14.67 -1.21
N GLY A 160 4.09 -14.99 -1.57
CA GLY A 160 4.57 -16.37 -1.64
C GLY A 160 4.49 -17.11 -0.30
N LEU A 161 4.80 -16.46 0.82
CA LEU A 161 4.67 -17.07 2.16
C LEU A 161 3.21 -17.26 2.56
N ILE A 162 2.32 -16.35 2.17
CA ILE A 162 0.86 -16.52 2.37
C ILE A 162 0.33 -17.69 1.54
N ASP A 163 0.82 -17.86 0.30
CA ASP A 163 0.51 -19.02 -0.54
C ASP A 163 0.96 -20.34 0.11
N VAL A 164 2.14 -20.36 0.74
CA VAL A 164 2.59 -21.51 1.54
C VAL A 164 1.61 -21.81 2.66
N ALA A 165 1.11 -20.80 3.38
CA ALA A 165 0.09 -21.01 4.41
C ALA A 165 -1.19 -21.64 3.86
N ALA A 166 -1.70 -21.13 2.73
CA ALA A 166 -2.87 -21.72 2.09
C ALA A 166 -2.64 -23.18 1.66
N ARG A 167 -1.46 -23.52 1.11
CA ARG A 167 -1.15 -24.88 0.65
C ARG A 167 -0.92 -25.87 1.79
N GLN A 168 -0.28 -25.44 2.88
CA GLN A 168 0.08 -26.32 4.01
C GLN A 168 -1.06 -26.47 5.02
N LEU A 169 -1.86 -25.41 5.23
CA LEU A 169 -2.88 -25.37 6.28
C LEU A 169 -4.31 -25.28 5.72
N GLY A 170 -4.45 -25.12 4.41
CA GLY A 170 -5.73 -24.89 3.73
C GLY A 170 -6.11 -23.41 3.66
N GLU A 171 -6.85 -23.05 2.61
CA GLU A 171 -7.28 -21.67 2.32
C GLU A 171 -8.03 -20.99 3.49
N ASN A 172 -8.76 -21.75 4.31
CA ASN A 172 -9.51 -21.19 5.44
C ASN A 172 -8.61 -20.49 6.48
N CYS A 173 -7.31 -20.81 6.52
CA CYS A 173 -6.38 -20.20 7.46
C CYS A 173 -6.06 -18.73 7.12
N ILE A 174 -6.34 -18.28 5.89
CA ILE A 174 -5.93 -16.95 5.40
C ILE A 174 -6.61 -15.81 6.18
N GLY A 175 -7.89 -15.98 6.55
CA GLY A 175 -8.59 -15.01 7.38
C GLY A 175 -7.95 -14.83 8.77
N GLU A 176 -7.60 -15.94 9.43
CA GLU A 176 -6.92 -15.94 10.73
C GLU A 176 -5.49 -15.40 10.62
N LEU A 177 -4.75 -15.80 9.59
CA LEU A 177 -3.41 -15.30 9.32
C LEU A 177 -3.40 -13.77 9.28
N TRP A 178 -4.31 -13.15 8.52
CA TRP A 178 -4.38 -11.69 8.48
C TRP A 178 -4.87 -11.05 9.77
N ASP A 179 -5.74 -11.71 10.54
CA ASP A 179 -6.10 -11.24 11.88
C ASP A 179 -4.88 -11.22 12.82
N VAL A 180 -3.96 -12.19 12.72
CA VAL A 180 -2.69 -12.22 13.47
C VAL A 180 -1.74 -11.12 13.02
N LEU A 181 -1.47 -11.03 11.71
CA LEU A 181 -0.53 -10.04 11.16
C LEU A 181 -0.99 -8.59 11.38
N MET A 182 -2.31 -8.36 11.43
CA MET A 182 -2.86 -7.01 11.61
C MET A 182 -3.06 -6.64 13.08
N ALA A 183 -2.93 -7.59 14.02
CA ALA A 183 -3.18 -7.34 15.44
C ALA A 183 -2.41 -6.12 16.01
N PRO A 184 -1.12 -5.87 15.68
CA PRO A 184 -0.43 -4.66 16.14
C PRO A 184 -1.08 -3.37 15.64
N MET A 185 -1.59 -3.36 14.41
CA MET A 185 -2.28 -2.20 13.81
C MET A 185 -3.58 -1.87 14.55
N TYR A 186 -4.25 -2.87 15.13
CA TYR A 186 -5.55 -2.69 15.79
C TYR A 186 -5.47 -1.73 16.99
N ALA A 187 -4.32 -1.64 17.66
CA ALA A 187 -4.10 -0.69 18.76
C ALA A 187 -4.11 0.77 18.26
N TYR A 188 -3.55 1.02 17.08
CA TYR A 188 -3.46 2.37 16.50
C TYR A 188 -4.78 2.85 15.89
N TYR A 189 -5.65 1.92 15.45
CA TYR A 189 -6.91 2.24 14.78
C TYR A 189 -7.98 2.88 15.68
N VAL A 190 -7.79 2.88 17.00
CA VAL A 190 -8.65 3.62 17.93
C VAL A 190 -8.73 5.13 17.60
N ARG A 191 -7.73 5.67 16.89
CA ARG A 191 -7.74 7.06 16.39
C ARG A 191 -8.88 7.38 15.43
N TYR A 192 -9.55 6.36 14.91
CA TYR A 192 -10.68 6.48 13.99
C TYR A 192 -12.03 6.33 14.68
N ASP A 193 -12.07 5.95 15.95
CA ASP A 193 -13.31 5.76 16.72
C ASP A 193 -13.99 7.10 17.01
N VAL A 194 -15.26 7.25 16.60
CA VAL A 194 -16.08 8.45 16.81
C VAL A 194 -16.37 8.76 18.27
N ASP A 195 -16.25 7.77 19.18
CA ASP A 195 -16.39 8.03 20.62
C ASP A 195 -15.18 8.76 21.20
N THR A 196 -14.02 8.64 20.55
CA THR A 196 -12.76 9.21 21.02
C THR A 196 -12.35 10.43 20.22
N ASN A 197 -12.68 10.47 18.92
CA ASN A 197 -12.24 11.51 18.00
C ASN A 197 -13.39 12.02 17.13
N PRO A 198 -13.48 13.33 16.84
CA PRO A 198 -14.49 13.84 15.93
C PRO A 198 -14.26 13.30 14.51
N TRP A 199 -15.34 12.89 13.82
CA TRP A 199 -15.24 12.28 12.50
C TRP A 199 -14.45 13.09 11.47
N PRO A 200 -14.59 14.43 11.35
CA PRO A 200 -13.79 15.21 10.38
C PRO A 200 -12.29 15.01 10.52
N ARG A 201 -11.77 14.87 11.75
CA ARG A 201 -10.36 14.57 12.01
C ARG A 201 -9.99 13.18 11.52
N SER A 202 -10.81 12.18 11.83
CA SER A 202 -10.58 10.79 11.43
C SER A 202 -10.68 10.61 9.92
N PHE A 203 -11.65 11.26 9.28
CA PHE A 203 -11.83 11.32 7.84
C PHE A 203 -10.58 11.87 7.14
N ASP A 204 -10.07 13.00 7.61
CA ASP A 204 -8.89 13.66 7.05
C ASP A 204 -7.62 12.79 7.18
N LEU A 205 -7.41 12.17 8.34
CA LEU A 205 -6.36 11.16 8.52
C LEU A 205 -6.50 9.97 7.56
N LEU A 206 -7.72 9.46 7.37
CA LEU A 206 -7.96 8.32 6.49
C LEU A 206 -7.61 8.64 5.04
N MET A 207 -7.95 9.85 4.58
CA MET A 207 -7.60 10.35 3.25
C MET A 207 -6.09 10.49 3.11
N HIS A 208 -5.43 11.22 4.01
CA HIS A 208 -3.99 11.49 3.88
C HIS A 208 -3.13 10.22 3.97
N TYR A 209 -3.41 9.30 4.91
CA TYR A 209 -2.66 8.03 4.98
C TYR A 209 -2.88 7.15 3.75
N ALA A 210 -4.11 7.10 3.21
CA ALA A 210 -4.36 6.34 1.99
C ALA A 210 -3.57 6.93 0.81
N LEU A 211 -3.69 8.23 0.60
CA LEU A 211 -3.02 8.92 -0.49
C LEU A 211 -1.49 8.81 -0.37
N GLU A 212 -0.91 8.98 0.82
CA GLU A 212 0.54 8.84 1.06
C GLU A 212 1.03 7.41 0.80
N GLY A 213 0.44 6.41 1.45
CA GLY A 213 0.87 5.02 1.32
C GLY A 213 0.72 4.49 -0.11
N LEU A 214 -0.36 4.84 -0.81
CA LEU A 214 -0.62 4.34 -2.17
C LEU A 214 0.30 4.96 -3.23
N ARG A 215 0.83 6.18 -3.00
CA ARG A 215 1.92 6.74 -3.80
C ARG A 215 3.22 5.98 -3.53
N GLY A 216 3.51 5.68 -2.26
CA GLY A 216 4.66 4.85 -1.85
C GLY A 216 4.66 3.44 -2.42
N HIS A 217 3.49 2.85 -2.61
CA HIS A 217 3.32 1.55 -3.29
C HIS A 217 3.52 1.60 -4.81
N LEU A 218 3.77 2.78 -5.40
CA LEU A 218 3.97 2.95 -6.84
C LEU A 218 2.77 2.46 -7.67
N SER A 219 1.57 2.85 -7.27
CA SER A 219 0.34 2.58 -8.01
C SER A 219 0.35 3.20 -9.43
N GLY A 220 -0.54 2.72 -10.29
CA GLY A 220 -0.69 3.20 -11.66
C GLY A 220 0.16 2.44 -12.68
N PRO A 221 -0.14 2.54 -13.98
CA PRO A 221 0.43 1.66 -15.01
C PRO A 221 1.92 1.93 -15.24
N ALA A 222 2.34 3.20 -15.09
CA ALA A 222 3.74 3.59 -15.18
C ALA A 222 4.55 3.31 -13.90
N ARG A 223 3.91 2.77 -12.85
CA ARG A 223 4.52 2.51 -11.53
C ARG A 223 5.20 3.75 -10.94
N LEU A 224 4.52 4.90 -11.09
CA LEU A 224 4.97 6.21 -10.61
C LEU A 224 4.32 6.60 -9.28
N GLY A 225 3.36 5.83 -8.77
CA GLY A 225 2.55 6.25 -7.61
C GLY A 225 1.41 7.18 -8.02
N GLU A 226 0.90 7.05 -9.23
CA GLU A 226 -0.27 7.84 -9.66
C GLU A 226 -1.55 7.18 -9.17
N ILE A 227 -2.49 8.02 -8.71
CA ILE A 227 -3.76 7.59 -8.15
C ILE A 227 -4.86 8.43 -8.79
N GLU A 228 -5.99 7.82 -9.13
CA GLU A 228 -7.19 8.58 -9.49
C GLU A 228 -7.95 8.93 -8.20
N VAL A 229 -8.18 10.22 -7.95
CA VAL A 229 -8.94 10.71 -6.79
C VAL A 229 -10.17 11.46 -7.29
N PHE A 230 -11.32 11.19 -6.70
CA PHE A 230 -12.59 11.82 -7.06
C PHE A 230 -13.48 11.98 -5.84
N GLU A 231 -14.40 12.95 -5.92
CA GLU A 231 -15.38 13.21 -4.87
C GLU A 231 -16.79 12.87 -5.38
N GLU A 232 -17.55 12.16 -4.56
CA GLU A 232 -18.99 11.97 -4.72
C GLU A 232 -19.72 12.76 -3.63
N GLU A 233 -21.05 12.85 -3.69
CA GLU A 233 -21.84 13.63 -2.74
C GLU A 233 -21.56 13.21 -1.28
N ASP A 234 -21.50 11.91 -1.02
CA ASP A 234 -21.44 11.32 0.32
C ASP A 234 -20.08 10.70 0.69
N ARG A 235 -19.12 10.65 -0.23
CA ARG A 235 -17.82 10.00 -0.02
C ARG A 235 -16.74 10.52 -0.97
N TRP A 236 -15.50 10.21 -0.62
CA TRP A 236 -14.35 10.36 -1.50
C TRP A 236 -13.90 8.99 -2.00
N GLY A 237 -13.52 8.92 -3.28
CA GLY A 237 -13.05 7.73 -3.94
C GLY A 237 -11.59 7.84 -4.38
N MET A 238 -10.87 6.72 -4.27
CA MET A 238 -9.49 6.56 -4.75
C MET A 238 -9.41 5.28 -5.57
N ARG A 239 -8.90 5.37 -6.80
CA ARG A 239 -8.79 4.25 -7.74
C ARG A 239 -7.33 4.02 -8.11
N PHE A 240 -6.95 2.75 -8.13
CA PHE A 240 -5.58 2.31 -8.40
C PHE A 240 -5.57 1.31 -9.54
N ASP A 241 -4.83 1.63 -10.61
CA ASP A 241 -4.86 0.90 -11.87
C ASP A 241 -3.45 0.59 -12.41
N PRO A 242 -2.78 -0.47 -11.94
CA PRO A 242 -3.18 -1.31 -10.81
C PRO A 242 -2.88 -0.66 -9.45
N CYS A 243 -3.44 -1.22 -8.38
CA CYS A 243 -2.88 -1.04 -7.04
C CYS A 243 -1.44 -1.56 -7.02
N GLY A 244 -0.51 -0.74 -6.54
CA GLY A 244 0.93 -1.00 -6.65
C GLY A 244 1.46 -2.17 -5.81
N SER A 245 0.66 -2.73 -4.90
CA SER A 245 0.98 -3.92 -4.10
C SER A 245 0.31 -5.19 -4.66
N GLY A 246 -0.86 -5.57 -4.15
CA GLY A 246 -1.54 -6.78 -4.59
C GLY A 246 -2.22 -6.67 -5.96
N GLY A 247 -2.63 -5.47 -6.37
CA GLY A 247 -3.32 -5.28 -7.65
C GLY A 247 -2.43 -5.53 -8.87
N ARG A 248 -1.13 -5.20 -8.77
CA ARG A 248 -0.17 -5.44 -9.86
C ARG A 248 0.09 -6.93 -10.09
N THR A 249 -0.18 -7.80 -9.11
CA THR A 249 0.11 -9.23 -9.24
C THR A 249 -0.85 -9.95 -10.18
N TYR A 250 -2.00 -9.34 -10.50
CA TYR A 250 -2.94 -9.88 -11.48
C TYR A 250 -2.49 -9.67 -12.93
N ARG A 251 -1.46 -8.86 -13.19
CA ARG A 251 -1.12 -8.38 -14.54
C ARG A 251 0.28 -8.79 -14.97
N ASP A 252 0.49 -8.74 -16.27
CA ASP A 252 1.83 -8.69 -16.84
C ASP A 252 2.56 -7.42 -16.39
N ASP A 253 3.85 -7.56 -16.12
CA ASP A 253 4.80 -6.45 -16.02
C ASP A 253 5.86 -6.63 -17.12
N PRO A 254 5.63 -6.09 -18.33
CA PRO A 254 6.55 -6.25 -19.46
C PRO A 254 7.93 -5.65 -19.19
N LYS A 255 8.03 -4.65 -18.32
CA LYS A 255 9.31 -4.01 -17.98
C LYS A 255 10.17 -4.91 -17.10
N ALA A 256 9.55 -5.65 -16.20
CA ALA A 256 10.22 -6.67 -15.38
C ALA A 256 10.22 -8.07 -16.02
N GLY A 257 9.55 -8.25 -17.17
CA GLY A 257 9.39 -9.56 -17.82
C GLY A 257 8.56 -10.56 -17.01
N LEU A 258 7.65 -10.08 -16.17
CA LEU A 258 6.89 -10.92 -15.23
C LEU A 258 5.44 -11.13 -15.71
N THR A 259 4.95 -12.35 -15.53
CA THR A 259 3.55 -12.73 -15.74
C THR A 259 2.70 -12.43 -14.49
N PRO A 260 1.37 -12.57 -14.55
CA PRO A 260 0.54 -12.60 -13.35
C PRO A 260 1.06 -13.64 -12.36
N ARG A 261 1.08 -13.30 -11.07
CA ARG A 261 1.66 -14.19 -10.03
C ARG A 261 0.84 -15.45 -9.82
N MET A 262 -0.40 -15.48 -10.32
CA MET A 262 -1.27 -16.65 -10.31
C MET A 262 -0.82 -17.69 -11.36
N GLU A 263 -0.02 -17.29 -12.33
CA GLU A 263 0.52 -18.14 -13.38
C GLU A 263 1.95 -18.61 -13.06
N ALA A 264 2.47 -19.54 -13.87
CA ALA A 264 3.85 -19.95 -13.78
C ALA A 264 4.81 -18.76 -14.04
N PRO A 265 5.96 -18.70 -13.35
CA PRO A 265 6.50 -19.69 -12.43
C PRO A 265 6.03 -19.55 -10.97
N PHE A 266 5.30 -18.49 -10.62
CA PHE A 266 4.92 -18.17 -9.24
C PHE A 266 3.84 -19.11 -8.69
N ASN A 267 2.74 -19.26 -9.43
CA ASN A 267 1.55 -20.04 -9.07
C ASN A 267 0.99 -19.70 -7.67
N PHE A 268 0.95 -18.42 -7.31
CA PHE A 268 0.42 -17.97 -6.03
C PHE A 268 -1.11 -18.00 -6.01
N GLY A 269 -1.68 -18.49 -4.90
CA GLY A 269 -3.12 -18.71 -4.76
C GLY A 269 -3.99 -17.46 -4.60
N VAL A 270 -5.21 -17.58 -5.14
CA VAL A 270 -6.35 -16.68 -4.91
C VAL A 270 -7.45 -17.44 -4.18
N THR A 271 -8.42 -16.74 -3.58
CA THR A 271 -9.58 -17.39 -2.98
C THR A 271 -10.32 -18.25 -3.98
N THR A 272 -10.49 -19.54 -3.68
CA THR A 272 -11.22 -20.50 -4.50
C THR A 272 -12.70 -20.60 -4.10
N LYS A 273 -13.02 -20.17 -2.87
CA LYS A 273 -14.39 -20.11 -2.33
C LYS A 273 -14.73 -18.70 -1.85
N GLU A 274 -16.02 -18.49 -1.61
CA GLU A 274 -16.51 -17.26 -0.98
C GLU A 274 -16.23 -17.34 0.52
N HIS A 275 -15.60 -16.29 1.05
CA HIS A 275 -15.31 -16.16 2.47
C HIS A 275 -15.65 -14.76 2.95
N ASP A 276 -16.21 -14.67 4.15
CA ASP A 276 -16.51 -13.40 4.82
C ASP A 276 -15.24 -12.55 5.02
N TRP A 277 -14.09 -13.20 5.20
CA TRP A 277 -12.78 -12.57 5.29
C TRP A 277 -12.24 -12.04 3.96
N ALA A 278 -12.90 -12.29 2.84
CA ALA A 278 -12.54 -11.80 1.50
C ALA A 278 -13.76 -11.30 0.72
N TRP A 279 -14.60 -10.48 1.35
CA TRP A 279 -15.80 -9.85 0.75
C TRP A 279 -16.81 -10.84 0.13
N ASN A 280 -16.78 -12.12 0.53
CA ASN A 280 -17.49 -13.22 -0.11
C ASN A 280 -17.25 -13.28 -1.63
N LYS A 281 -16.00 -13.06 -2.06
CA LYS A 281 -15.58 -13.13 -3.47
C LYS A 281 -14.55 -14.24 -3.69
N LYS A 282 -14.70 -14.94 -4.81
CA LYS A 282 -13.64 -15.78 -5.39
C LYS A 282 -12.66 -14.93 -6.18
N GLY A 283 -11.45 -15.44 -6.41
CA GLY A 283 -10.44 -14.78 -7.22
C GLY A 283 -9.72 -13.62 -6.50
N ILE A 284 -9.89 -13.47 -5.19
CA ILE A 284 -9.15 -12.48 -4.41
C ILE A 284 -7.75 -13.03 -4.14
N CYS A 285 -6.72 -12.36 -4.65
CA CYS A 285 -5.32 -12.58 -4.28
C CYS A 285 -5.20 -12.65 -2.76
N HIS A 286 -4.58 -13.72 -2.22
CA HIS A 286 -4.51 -13.90 -0.77
C HIS A 286 -3.77 -12.76 -0.07
N TYR A 287 -2.85 -12.07 -0.78
CA TYR A 287 -2.26 -10.85 -0.27
C TYR A 287 -3.29 -9.72 -0.09
N CYS A 288 -4.19 -9.51 -1.05
CA CYS A 288 -5.21 -8.44 -1.00
C CYS A 288 -6.22 -8.60 0.14
N VAL A 289 -6.33 -9.78 0.75
CA VAL A 289 -7.24 -10.05 1.88
C VAL A 289 -6.98 -9.14 3.07
N HIS A 290 -5.74 -8.68 3.28
CA HIS A 290 -5.43 -7.74 4.36
C HIS A 290 -6.25 -6.45 4.26
N CYS A 291 -6.60 -6.00 3.05
CA CYS A 291 -7.44 -4.82 2.86
C CYS A 291 -8.85 -5.04 3.43
N CYS A 292 -9.42 -6.25 3.31
CA CYS A 292 -10.71 -6.62 3.89
C CYS A 292 -10.62 -6.66 5.43
N ALA A 293 -9.58 -7.29 5.95
CA ALA A 293 -9.34 -7.39 7.39
C ALA A 293 -9.20 -6.00 8.03
N LEU A 294 -8.30 -5.18 7.48
CA LEU A 294 -7.88 -3.92 8.07
C LEU A 294 -8.87 -2.77 7.86
N ASN A 295 -9.48 -2.66 6.68
CA ASN A 295 -10.36 -1.52 6.37
C ASN A 295 -11.84 -1.78 6.68
N GLU A 296 -12.26 -3.05 6.72
CA GLU A 296 -13.67 -3.41 6.92
C GLU A 296 -13.88 -4.22 8.18
N ARG A 297 -13.41 -5.47 8.24
CA ARG A 297 -13.79 -6.40 9.31
C ARG A 297 -13.35 -5.92 10.69
N MET A 298 -12.08 -5.56 10.86
CA MET A 298 -11.60 -5.09 12.16
C MET A 298 -12.31 -3.80 12.62
N PRO A 299 -12.33 -2.70 11.85
CA PRO A 299 -12.95 -1.47 12.31
C PRO A 299 -14.46 -1.62 12.55
N MET A 300 -15.15 -2.44 11.73
CA MET A 300 -16.56 -2.78 12.00
C MET A 300 -16.73 -3.50 13.34
N ARG A 301 -15.86 -4.47 13.69
CA ARG A 301 -15.89 -5.15 15.01
C ARG A 301 -15.58 -4.18 16.15
N LYS A 302 -14.67 -3.24 15.93
CA LYS A 302 -14.16 -2.32 16.95
C LYS A 302 -15.10 -1.17 17.27
N PHE A 303 -15.69 -0.54 16.26
CA PHE A 303 -16.49 0.69 16.42
C PHE A 303 -17.69 0.78 15.46
N GLY A 304 -18.05 -0.31 14.77
CA GLY A 304 -19.33 -0.42 14.08
C GLY A 304 -19.39 0.12 12.64
N TYR A 305 -18.26 0.50 12.05
CA TYR A 305 -18.18 0.92 10.65
C TYR A 305 -16.80 0.62 10.04
N PRO A 306 -16.71 0.45 8.71
CA PRO A 306 -15.42 0.35 8.04
C PRO A 306 -14.74 1.71 7.98
N THR A 307 -13.42 1.74 8.10
CA THR A 307 -12.63 2.95 7.88
C THR A 307 -12.54 3.30 6.41
N ARG A 308 -12.49 2.27 5.54
CA ARG A 308 -12.57 2.42 4.09
C ARG A 308 -13.38 1.27 3.51
N VAL A 309 -14.22 1.58 2.53
CA VAL A 309 -14.93 0.55 1.75
C VAL A 309 -14.10 0.22 0.53
N VAL A 310 -13.73 -1.05 0.37
CA VAL A 310 -12.82 -1.50 -0.68
C VAL A 310 -13.57 -2.33 -1.70
N ASP A 311 -13.47 -1.96 -2.98
CA ASP A 311 -13.90 -2.80 -4.10
C ASP A 311 -12.64 -3.38 -4.76
N PRO A 312 -12.30 -4.64 -4.46
CA PRO A 312 -11.09 -5.28 -4.97
C PRO A 312 -11.33 -5.86 -6.38
N PRO A 313 -10.30 -5.87 -7.25
CA PRO A 313 -10.34 -6.64 -8.48
C PRO A 313 -10.16 -8.15 -8.18
N THR A 314 -10.72 -9.00 -9.04
CA THR A 314 -10.70 -10.47 -8.91
C THR A 314 -10.08 -11.15 -10.12
N TRP A 315 -9.30 -12.19 -9.88
CA TRP A 315 -8.77 -13.09 -10.91
C TRP A 315 -9.88 -14.00 -11.48
N PRO A 316 -9.89 -14.32 -12.79
CA PRO A 316 -8.94 -13.88 -13.83
C PRO A 316 -9.24 -12.52 -14.46
N ASP A 317 -10.45 -11.98 -14.27
CA ASP A 317 -10.91 -10.77 -14.98
C ASP A 317 -9.93 -9.58 -14.85
N ALA A 318 -9.34 -9.43 -13.66
CA ALA A 318 -8.34 -8.41 -13.32
C ALA A 318 -7.07 -8.41 -14.20
N GLN A 319 -6.79 -9.50 -14.93
CA GLN A 319 -5.67 -9.63 -15.85
C GLN A 319 -5.79 -8.64 -17.02
N SER A 320 -7.00 -8.51 -17.58
CA SER A 320 -7.28 -7.64 -18.72
C SER A 320 -7.58 -6.18 -18.35
N GLY A 321 -7.73 -5.92 -17.05
CA GLY A 321 -8.14 -4.63 -16.52
C GLY A 321 -8.92 -4.82 -15.22
N GLY A 322 -8.79 -3.89 -14.29
CA GLY A 322 -9.45 -3.99 -12.99
C GLY A 322 -8.81 -3.06 -11.98
N LYS A 323 -9.61 -2.12 -11.47
CA LYS A 323 -9.15 -1.12 -10.51
C LYS A 323 -9.49 -1.57 -9.10
N CYS A 324 -8.52 -1.49 -8.20
CA CYS A 324 -8.86 -1.49 -6.77
C CYS A 324 -9.39 -0.10 -6.44
N THR A 325 -10.58 -0.03 -5.83
CA THR A 325 -11.22 1.24 -5.49
C THR A 325 -11.48 1.31 -4.00
N TRP A 326 -11.05 2.39 -3.36
CA TRP A 326 -11.30 2.66 -1.96
C TRP A 326 -12.23 3.85 -1.83
N TYR A 327 -13.18 3.77 -0.90
CA TYR A 327 -14.05 4.88 -0.54
C TYR A 327 -13.93 5.23 0.94
N VAL A 328 -13.89 6.52 1.23
CA VAL A 328 -14.02 7.06 2.59
C VAL A 328 -15.31 7.89 2.63
N TYR A 329 -16.28 7.47 3.44
CA TYR A 329 -17.56 8.18 3.53
C TYR A 329 -17.40 9.45 4.36
N LYS A 330 -18.05 10.53 3.92
CA LYS A 330 -18.09 11.81 4.66
C LYS A 330 -18.86 11.68 5.97
N ASP A 331 -19.76 10.70 6.05
CA ASP A 331 -20.48 10.31 7.26
C ASP A 331 -20.51 8.77 7.36
N PRO A 332 -19.88 8.16 8.40
CA PRO A 332 -19.78 6.71 8.52
C PRO A 332 -21.13 6.04 8.79
N THR A 333 -22.15 6.78 9.23
CA THR A 333 -23.50 6.25 9.42
C THR A 333 -24.23 6.00 8.10
N ARG A 334 -23.79 6.65 7.00
CA ARG A 334 -24.39 6.51 5.67
C ARG A 334 -23.96 5.25 4.90
N ILE A 335 -23.00 4.50 5.44
CA ILE A 335 -22.46 3.29 4.79
C ILE A 335 -23.58 2.25 4.63
N PRO A 336 -23.86 1.74 3.40
CA PRO A 336 -24.97 0.82 3.16
C PRO A 336 -24.83 -0.52 3.90
N ALA A 337 -25.96 -1.14 4.25
CA ALA A 337 -25.97 -2.45 4.93
C ALA A 337 -25.25 -3.56 4.15
N ALA A 338 -25.35 -3.53 2.81
CA ALA A 338 -24.68 -4.48 1.92
C ALA A 338 -23.14 -4.52 2.09
N ILE A 339 -22.52 -3.42 2.53
CA ILE A 339 -21.06 -3.37 2.81
C ILE A 339 -20.71 -4.20 4.05
N TYR A 340 -21.60 -4.29 5.03
CA TYR A 340 -21.40 -5.14 6.21
C TYR A 340 -21.70 -6.60 5.86
N GLU A 341 -22.79 -6.83 5.15
CA GLU A 341 -23.26 -8.18 4.79
C GLU A 341 -22.21 -8.95 3.96
N ARG A 342 -21.52 -8.27 3.04
CA ARG A 342 -20.47 -8.89 2.20
C ARG A 342 -19.27 -9.39 3.01
N VAL A 343 -19.08 -8.93 4.23
CA VAL A 343 -18.02 -9.42 5.15
C VAL A 343 -18.59 -10.18 6.34
N GLY A 344 -19.83 -10.69 6.21
CA GLY A 344 -20.48 -11.52 7.22
C GLY A 344 -20.97 -10.76 8.46
N MET A 345 -21.11 -9.44 8.36
CA MET A 345 -21.50 -8.58 9.48
C MET A 345 -22.87 -7.94 9.24
N LYS A 346 -23.50 -7.45 10.31
CA LYS A 346 -24.73 -6.68 10.25
C LYS A 346 -24.43 -5.22 10.56
N LYS A 347 -25.01 -4.30 9.79
CA LYS A 347 -24.91 -2.86 10.10
C LYS A 347 -25.50 -2.60 11.50
N PRO A 348 -24.74 -1.97 12.42
CA PRO A 348 -25.23 -1.72 13.77
C PRO A 348 -26.22 -0.54 13.78
N ALA A 349 -27.07 -0.50 14.81
CA ALA A 349 -27.99 0.62 15.03
C ALA A 349 -27.29 1.89 15.52
N ALA A 350 -26.13 1.73 16.17
CA ALA A 350 -25.27 2.80 16.65
C ALA A 350 -23.80 2.48 16.35
N ILE A 351 -23.01 3.52 16.10
CA ILE A 351 -21.56 3.45 15.87
C ILE A 351 -20.79 4.00 17.08
N GLY A 352 -19.49 3.73 17.14
CA GLY A 352 -18.62 4.08 18.26
C GLY A 352 -18.20 2.83 19.04
N GLY A 353 -16.98 2.83 19.58
CA GLY A 353 -16.42 1.67 20.29
C GLY A 353 -17.20 1.27 21.54
N SER A 354 -17.90 2.21 22.19
CA SER A 354 -18.79 1.94 23.31
C SER A 354 -20.04 1.14 22.92
N ALA A 355 -20.51 1.29 21.68
CA ALA A 355 -21.68 0.59 21.15
C ALA A 355 -21.38 -0.85 20.68
N GLN A 356 -20.10 -1.24 20.63
CA GLN A 356 -19.67 -2.59 20.21
C GLN A 356 -19.22 -3.50 21.36
N LYS A 357 -19.38 -3.03 22.61
CA LYS A 357 -19.00 -3.79 23.83
C LYS A 357 -20.07 -4.78 24.27
#